data_AF-A0A1F2TY53-F1
#
_entry.id   AF-A0A1F2TY53-F1
#
_cell.length_a   1.000
_cell.length_b   1.000
_cell.length_c   1.000
_cell.angle_alpha   90.00
_cell.angle_beta   90.00
_cell.angle_gamma   90.00
#
_symmetry.space_group_name_H-M   'P 1'
#
loop_
_entity.id
_entity.type
_entity.pdbx_description
1 polymer ?
#
loop_
_entity_poly.entity_id
_entity_poly.type
_entity_poly.pdbx_seq_one_letter_code
_entity_poly.pdbx_strand_id
1 'polypeptide(L)'
;MYEMGRGPSGLHHYGGWFHFVGTIESGSAAWRPVSDRSDVRTAAFEPLSPTLSIGFHTDVALIRAPFEGLSLVQLEISAELPWVISAEEPI
;
A
#
# COMPACT_ATOMS: atom_id res chain seq x y z
N MET A 1 4.17 1.76 -8.15
CA MET A 1 4.04 0.31 -7.86
C MET A 1 5.40 -0.30 -8.04
N TYR A 2 5.77 -1.23 -7.17
CA TYR A 2 7.04 -1.94 -7.17
C TYR A 2 6.76 -3.43 -6.98
N GLU A 3 7.62 -4.26 -7.56
CA GLU A 3 7.61 -5.72 -7.40
C GLU A 3 8.58 -6.06 -6.26
N MET A 4 8.17 -6.97 -5.38
CA MET A 4 8.92 -7.35 -4.18
C MET A 4 9.55 -8.74 -4.28
N GLY A 5 9.10 -9.55 -5.23
CA GLY A 5 9.61 -10.89 -5.46
C GLY A 5 8.53 -11.90 -5.78
N ARG A 6 8.98 -13.02 -6.33
CA ARG A 6 8.18 -14.19 -6.61
C ARG A 6 8.01 -15.06 -5.37
N GLY A 7 6.77 -15.36 -5.01
CA GLY A 7 6.42 -16.26 -3.92
C GLY A 7 6.45 -17.74 -4.32
N PRO A 8 6.37 -18.67 -3.34
CA PRO A 8 6.33 -20.11 -3.60
C PRO A 8 5.14 -20.58 -4.46
N SER A 9 4.05 -19.81 -4.50
CA SER A 9 2.88 -20.04 -5.36
C SER A 9 3.15 -19.75 -6.84
N GLY A 10 4.28 -19.13 -7.18
CA GLY A 10 4.58 -18.60 -8.51
C GLY A 10 3.93 -17.25 -8.81
N LEU A 11 3.19 -16.66 -7.86
CA LEU A 11 2.70 -15.29 -7.95
C LEU A 11 3.77 -14.32 -7.48
N HIS A 12 3.75 -13.11 -8.02
CA HIS A 12 4.62 -12.02 -7.60
C HIS A 12 3.89 -11.11 -6.62
N HIS A 13 4.58 -10.73 -5.55
CA HIS A 13 4.07 -9.74 -4.61
C HIS A 13 4.40 -8.33 -5.14
N TYR A 14 3.35 -7.53 -5.28
CA TYR A 14 3.44 -6.13 -5.66
C TYR A 14 2.98 -5.24 -4.52
N GLY A 15 3.77 -4.21 -4.25
CA GLY A 15 3.42 -3.11 -3.38
C GLY A 15 3.23 -1.82 -4.17
N GLY A 16 2.34 -0.94 -3.72
CA GLY A 16 2.17 0.34 -4.38
C GLY A 16 1.39 1.31 -3.52
N TRP A 17 1.58 2.59 -3.79
CA TRP A 17 0.84 3.64 -3.10
C TRP A 17 0.45 4.76 -4.06
N PHE A 18 -0.57 5.53 -3.66
CA PHE A 18 -1.04 6.70 -4.40
C PHE A 18 -1.62 7.76 -3.44
N HIS A 19 -1.31 9.04 -3.67
CA HIS A 19 -1.87 10.16 -2.91
C HIS A 19 -3.05 10.79 -3.64
N PHE A 20 -4.09 11.16 -2.89
CA PHE A 20 -5.17 12.01 -3.37
C PHE A 20 -5.59 13.02 -2.30
N VAL A 21 -6.16 14.16 -2.74
CA VAL A 21 -6.70 15.18 -1.83
C VAL A 21 -8.02 14.67 -1.25
N GLY A 22 -8.13 14.67 0.07
CA GLY A 22 -9.33 14.18 0.76
C GLY A 22 -9.11 13.98 2.26
N THR A 23 -10.14 13.43 2.90
CA THR A 23 -10.17 13.09 4.33
C THR A 23 -10.72 11.69 4.53
N ILE A 24 -10.34 11.05 5.64
CA ILE A 24 -10.94 9.79 6.11
C ILE A 24 -11.93 10.16 7.21
N GLU A 25 -13.22 10.01 6.95
CA GLU A 25 -14.27 10.35 7.91
C GLU A 25 -14.42 9.29 9.02
N SER A 26 -14.17 8.02 8.70
CA SER A 26 -14.27 6.90 9.64
C SER A 26 -13.44 5.70 9.18
N GLY A 27 -13.18 4.76 10.09
CA GLY A 27 -12.39 3.56 9.82
C GLY A 27 -11.00 3.60 10.47
N SER A 28 -10.30 2.48 10.37
CA SER A 28 -8.93 2.36 10.90
C SER A 28 -7.90 2.68 9.82
N ALA A 29 -6.78 3.29 10.22
CA ALA A 29 -5.66 3.51 9.31
C ALA A 29 -5.02 2.18 8.85
N ALA A 30 -4.49 2.20 7.63
CA ALA A 30 -3.79 1.08 7.00
C ALA A 30 -2.54 0.64 7.76
N TRP A 31 -1.86 1.58 8.41
CA TRP A 31 -0.69 1.33 9.22
C TRP A 31 -1.06 1.43 10.70
N ARG A 32 -0.90 0.33 11.43
CA ARG A 32 -1.18 0.28 12.88
C ARG A 32 0.10 0.04 13.67
N PRO A 33 0.27 0.68 14.83
CA PRO A 33 1.41 0.37 15.70
C PRO A 33 1.35 -1.10 16.13
N VAL A 34 2.50 -1.75 16.19
CA VAL A 34 2.61 -3.15 16.65
C VAL A 34 2.41 -3.25 18.17
N SER A 35 2.66 -2.17 18.90
CA SER A 35 2.32 -2.01 20.32
C SER A 35 2.27 -0.53 20.70
N ASP A 36 1.68 -0.21 21.85
CA ASP A 36 1.48 1.17 22.34
C ASP A 36 2.77 1.99 22.52
N ARG A 37 3.94 1.35 22.49
CA ARG A 37 5.26 2.00 22.68
C ARG A 37 6.23 1.74 21.53
N SER A 38 5.73 1.35 20.37
CA SER A 38 6.55 0.97 19.22
C SER A 38 6.39 1.93 18.05
N ASP A 39 7.51 2.42 17.53
CA ASP A 39 7.56 3.12 16.25
C ASP A 39 7.38 2.15 15.06
N VAL A 40 7.47 0.83 15.31
CA VAL A 40 7.18 -0.20 14.32
C VAL A 40 5.69 -0.27 14.07
N ARG A 41 5.30 -0.21 12.79
CA ARG A 41 3.94 -0.39 12.32
C ARG A 41 3.78 -1.68 11.51
N THR A 42 2.59 -2.23 11.54
CA THR A 42 2.15 -3.35 10.70
C THR A 42 1.06 -2.90 9.74
N ALA A 43 1.01 -3.52 8.57
CA ALA A 43 -0.09 -3.37 7.63
C ALA A 43 -1.37 -3.97 8.21
N ALA A 44 -2.47 -3.26 8.06
CA ALA A 44 -3.83 -3.68 8.37
C ALA A 44 -4.71 -3.35 7.16
N PHE A 45 -4.38 -3.93 6.01
CA PHE A 45 -5.09 -3.72 4.76
C PHE A 45 -6.37 -4.54 4.71
N GLU A 46 -7.40 -3.97 4.11
CA GLU A 46 -8.68 -4.61 3.89
C GLU A 46 -8.62 -5.43 2.58
N PRO A 47 -9.04 -6.71 2.61
CA PRO A 47 -9.04 -7.54 1.41
C PRO A 47 -10.15 -7.11 0.45
N LEU A 48 -9.81 -6.91 -0.82
CA LEU A 48 -10.77 -6.75 -1.93
C LEU A 48 -11.00 -8.05 -2.69
N SER A 49 -9.99 -8.93 -2.71
CA SER A 49 -10.04 -10.27 -3.29
C SER A 49 -9.03 -11.18 -2.56
N PRO A 50 -8.98 -12.49 -2.87
CA PRO A 50 -7.99 -13.39 -2.29
C PRO A 50 -6.53 -12.96 -2.52
N THR A 51 -6.26 -12.14 -3.54
CA THR A 51 -4.91 -11.74 -3.93
C THR A 51 -4.72 -10.24 -4.00
N LEU A 52 -5.68 -9.44 -3.52
CA LEU A 52 -5.61 -7.98 -3.53
C LEU A 52 -6.15 -7.43 -2.22
N SER A 53 -5.35 -6.59 -1.57
CA SER A 53 -5.74 -5.84 -0.38
C SER A 53 -5.35 -4.37 -0.54
N ILE A 54 -6.14 -3.49 0.07
CA ILE A 54 -5.88 -2.05 0.08
C ILE A 54 -5.99 -1.46 1.47
N GLY A 55 -5.38 -0.31 1.70
CA GLY A 55 -5.58 0.45 2.94
C GLY A 55 -5.48 1.95 2.70
N PHE A 56 -6.07 2.74 3.60
CA PHE A 56 -5.95 4.20 3.57
C PHE A 56 -5.29 4.73 4.86
N HIS A 57 -4.44 5.75 4.74
CA HIS A 57 -3.93 6.51 5.89
C HIS A 57 -3.60 7.95 5.52
N THR A 58 -3.43 8.81 6.53
CA THR A 58 -3.10 10.24 6.35
C THR A 58 -1.64 10.58 6.70
N ASP A 59 -0.88 9.62 7.21
CA ASP A 59 0.56 9.76 7.48
C ASP A 59 1.36 9.63 6.17
N VAL A 60 1.37 10.70 5.37
CA VAL A 60 1.88 10.73 4.00
C VAL A 60 3.32 11.26 3.93
N ALA A 61 4.09 10.78 2.95
CA ALA A 61 5.46 11.25 2.67
C ALA A 61 5.64 11.54 1.17
N LEU A 62 6.78 12.10 0.76
CA LEU A 62 7.09 12.35 -0.66
C LEU A 62 6.04 13.22 -1.38
N ILE A 63 5.45 14.19 -0.67
CA ILE A 63 4.44 15.11 -1.21
C ILE A 63 5.11 16.04 -2.23
N ARG A 64 4.45 16.25 -3.37
CA ARG A 64 4.91 17.22 -4.38
C ARG A 64 4.42 18.62 -4.01
N ALA A 65 5.23 19.64 -4.31
CA ALA A 65 4.95 21.04 -3.99
C ALA A 65 3.51 21.54 -4.24
N PRO A 66 2.82 21.21 -5.36
CA PRO A 66 1.44 21.65 -5.58
C PRO A 66 0.41 21.11 -4.57
N PHE A 67 0.76 20.07 -3.81
CA PHE A 67 -0.09 19.42 -2.83
C PHE A 67 0.35 19.66 -1.38
N GLU A 68 1.42 20.45 -1.17
CA GLU A 68 1.89 20.80 0.18
C GLU A 68 0.81 21.58 0.93
N GLY A 69 0.59 21.22 2.20
CA GLY A 69 -0.41 21.86 3.06
C GLY A 69 -1.87 21.46 2.80
N LEU A 70 -2.14 20.64 1.78
CA LEU A 70 -3.48 20.08 1.57
C LEU A 70 -3.72 18.86 2.47
N SER A 71 -4.98 18.57 2.77
CA SER A 71 -5.38 17.29 3.36
C SER A 71 -5.21 16.19 2.33
N LEU A 72 -4.32 15.25 2.60
CA LEU A 72 -4.01 14.13 1.72
C LEU A 72 -4.31 12.79 2.39
N VAL A 73 -4.73 11.84 1.56
CA VAL A 73 -4.85 10.43 1.91
C VAL A 73 -3.94 9.64 0.99
N GLN A 74 -3.20 8.70 1.56
CA GLN A 74 -2.46 7.67 0.83
C GLN A 74 -3.27 6.39 0.80
N LEU A 75 -3.50 5.89 -0.41
CA LEU A 75 -3.93 4.53 -0.69
C LEU A 75 -2.69 3.63 -0.73
N GLU A 76 -2.71 2.53 0.01
CA GLU A 76 -1.76 1.43 -0.07
C GLU A 76 -2.37 0.26 -0.84
N ILE A 77 -1.57 -0.42 -1.64
CA ILE A 77 -1.95 -1.56 -2.47
C ILE A 77 -0.97 -2.69 -2.20
N SER A 78 -1.50 -3.87 -1.88
CA SER A 78 -0.75 -5.12 -1.81
C SER A 78 -1.43 -6.16 -2.67
N ALA A 79 -0.72 -6.72 -3.64
CA ALA A 79 -1.29 -7.67 -4.59
C ALA A 79 -0.37 -8.86 -4.86
N GLU A 80 -0.93 -10.05 -4.99
CA GLU A 80 -0.24 -11.26 -5.47
C GLU A 80 -0.74 -11.60 -6.88
N LEU A 81 0.04 -11.29 -7.90
CA LEU A 81 -0.40 -11.39 -9.30
C LEU A 81 0.61 -12.17 -10.15
N PRO A 82 0.16 -12.90 -11.19
CA PRO A 82 1.06 -13.53 -12.13
C PRO A 82 1.83 -12.47 -12.93
N TRP A 83 3.02 -12.84 -13.40
CA TRP A 83 3.75 -12.04 -14.37
C TRP A 83 3.05 -12.11 -15.74
N VAL A 84 2.48 -10.98 -16.18
CA VAL A 84 1.67 -10.91 -17.42
C VAL A 84 2.16 -9.86 -18.41
N ILE A 85 3.29 -9.21 -18.12
CA ILE A 85 3.91 -8.24 -19.02
C ILE A 85 4.98 -8.92 -19.88
N SER A 86 5.29 -8.33 -21.03
CA SER A 86 6.19 -8.90 -22.03
C SER A 86 7.67 -8.91 -21.62
N ALA A 87 8.04 -8.22 -20.54
CA ALA A 87 9.40 -8.24 -20.02
C ALA A 87 9.71 -9.64 -19.44
N GLU A 88 10.99 -9.96 -19.31
CA GLU A 88 11.41 -11.22 -18.67
C GLU A 88 10.94 -11.25 -17.20
N GLU A 89 10.41 -12.40 -16.78
CA GLU A 89 9.99 -12.61 -15.38
C GLU A 89 11.23 -12.59 -14.47
N PRO A 90 11.30 -11.70 -13.47
CA PRO A 90 12.42 -11.66 -12.55
C PRO A 90 12.44 -12.93 -11.68
N ILE A 91 13.63 -13.53 -11.55
CA ILE A 91 13.89 -14.80 -10.84
C ILE A 91 14.17 -14.55 -9.37
#